data_AF-K1V154-F1
#
_entry.id   AF-K1V154-F1
#
_cell.length_a   1.000
_cell.length_b   1.000
_cell.length_c   1.000
_cell.angle_alpha   90.00
_cell.angle_beta   90.00
_cell.angle_gamma   90.00
#
_symmetry.space_group_name_H-M   'P 1'
#
loop_
_entity.id
_entity.type
_entity.pdbx_description
1 polymer ?
#
loop_
_entity_poly.entity_id
_entity_poly.type
_entity_poly.pdbx_seq_one_letter_code
_entity_poly.pdbx_strand_id
1 'polypeptide(L)'
;TAQVNQYLAMKEVKEMLPKDLRLKWGVKAADFDKQGRIFELYAIKSTERNGRAPLEGDVITDAKDEYDQFNKPCVSMSMNTDGARRWAVLTKNNVGKAIAIVLDGYVYSAPNVNGEITGGHSQITGNFTPEVTKDLANVLKSGKMPAPARIVQEDIVGPSLGQESINQGIISFVVALILLMIYMCAMYGLIPGMVANCA
;
A
#
# COMPACT_ATOMS: atom_id res chain seq x y z
N THR A 1 -20.69 1.26 -1.92
CA THR A 1 -20.46 -0.14 -1.49
C THR A 1 -21.20 -0.51 -0.19
N ALA A 2 -21.37 0.39 0.78
CA ALA A 2 -21.98 0.09 2.09
C ALA A 2 -23.41 -0.53 2.02
N GLN A 3 -24.31 0.02 1.20
CA GLN A 3 -25.66 -0.54 1.04
C GLN A 3 -25.66 -1.94 0.40
N VAL A 4 -24.78 -2.18 -0.57
CA VAL A 4 -24.63 -3.50 -1.21
C VAL A 4 -24.10 -4.53 -0.22
N ASN A 5 -23.16 -4.16 0.64
CA ASN A 5 -22.68 -5.02 1.71
C ASN A 5 -23.79 -5.39 2.71
N GLN A 6 -24.74 -4.48 2.95
CA GLN A 6 -25.88 -4.74 3.82
C GLN A 6 -26.83 -5.78 3.21
N TYR A 7 -27.11 -5.69 1.90
CA TYR A 7 -27.90 -6.71 1.19
C TYR A 7 -27.18 -8.06 1.12
N LEU A 8 -25.88 -8.07 0.84
CA LEU A 8 -25.05 -9.29 0.84
C LEU A 8 -24.90 -9.91 2.24
N ALA A 9 -25.13 -9.14 3.30
CA ALA A 9 -25.06 -9.62 4.67
C ALA A 9 -26.36 -10.30 5.14
N MET A 10 -27.48 -10.11 4.43
CA MET A 10 -28.79 -10.69 4.74
C MET A 10 -28.73 -12.22 4.73
N LYS A 11 -29.49 -12.84 5.64
CA LYS A 11 -29.46 -14.28 5.85
C LYS A 11 -30.04 -15.03 4.65
N GLU A 12 -31.08 -14.50 4.01
CA GLU A 12 -31.67 -15.10 2.80
C GLU A 12 -30.67 -15.12 1.63
N VAL A 13 -29.90 -14.04 1.44
CA VAL A 13 -28.90 -13.95 0.36
C VAL A 13 -27.72 -14.87 0.62
N LYS A 14 -27.25 -14.98 1.87
CA LYS A 14 -26.17 -15.89 2.25
C LYS A 14 -26.55 -17.37 2.11
N GLU A 15 -27.82 -17.72 2.33
CA GLU A 15 -28.31 -19.10 2.18
C GLU A 15 -28.43 -19.52 0.71
N MET A 16 -28.68 -18.58 -0.20
CA MET A 16 -28.72 -18.85 -1.65
C MET A 16 -27.34 -18.92 -2.31
N LEU A 17 -26.30 -18.38 -1.67
CA LEU A 17 -24.94 -18.41 -2.21
C LEU A 17 -24.20 -19.70 -1.84
N PRO A 18 -23.39 -20.29 -2.75
CA PRO A 18 -22.54 -21.42 -2.42
C PRO A 18 -21.61 -21.09 -1.24
N LYS A 19 -21.45 -22.02 -0.30
CA LYS A 19 -20.60 -21.82 0.91
C LYS A 19 -19.14 -21.48 0.57
N ASP A 20 -18.69 -21.89 -0.61
CA ASP A 20 -17.33 -21.70 -1.12
C ASP A 20 -17.15 -20.34 -1.85
N LEU A 21 -18.21 -19.53 -1.97
CA LEU A 21 -18.15 -18.23 -2.63
C LEU A 21 -17.69 -17.14 -1.66
N ARG A 22 -16.74 -16.33 -2.10
CA ARG A 22 -16.27 -15.13 -1.41
C ARG A 22 -16.37 -13.95 -2.36
N LEU A 23 -17.19 -12.98 -1.99
CA LEU A 23 -17.34 -11.74 -2.74
C LEU A 23 -16.30 -10.74 -2.24
N LYS A 24 -15.48 -10.22 -3.17
CA LYS A 24 -14.46 -9.21 -2.87
C LYS A 24 -14.58 -8.05 -3.85
N TRP A 25 -14.42 -6.85 -3.33
CA TRP A 25 -14.44 -5.65 -4.15
C TRP A 25 -13.10 -5.48 -4.87
N GLY A 26 -13.14 -5.05 -6.13
CA GLY A 26 -11.97 -4.57 -6.85
C GLY A 26 -11.42 -3.30 -6.23
N VAL A 27 -10.10 -3.15 -6.22
CA VAL A 27 -9.44 -1.93 -5.73
C VAL A 27 -9.62 -0.74 -6.68
N LYS A 28 -9.86 -1.03 -7.97
CA LYS A 28 -10.08 -0.01 -9.01
C LYS A 28 -11.55 0.15 -9.33
N ALA A 29 -11.91 1.38 -9.69
CA ALA A 29 -13.20 1.63 -10.30
C ALA A 29 -13.29 0.93 -11.67
N ALA A 30 -14.47 0.46 -12.02
CA ALA A 30 -14.73 -0.22 -13.27
C ALA A 30 -14.37 0.69 -14.46
N ASP A 31 -13.67 0.16 -15.46
CA ASP A 31 -13.19 0.90 -16.64
C ASP A 31 -14.33 1.60 -17.42
N PHE A 32 -15.59 1.19 -17.18
CA PHE A 32 -16.79 1.75 -17.79
C PHE A 32 -17.30 3.05 -17.15
N ASP A 33 -16.80 3.44 -15.97
CA ASP A 33 -17.22 4.66 -15.27
C ASP A 33 -16.10 5.71 -15.20
N LYS A 34 -16.19 6.75 -16.05
CA LYS A 34 -15.27 7.90 -16.03
C LYS A 34 -15.32 8.70 -14.71
N GLN A 35 -16.31 8.46 -13.86
CA GLN A 35 -16.50 9.18 -12.60
C GLN A 35 -15.89 8.42 -11.40
N GLY A 36 -15.37 7.20 -11.61
CA GLY A 36 -14.66 6.44 -10.57
C GLY A 36 -15.53 5.98 -9.40
N ARG A 37 -16.86 5.88 -9.58
CA ARG A 37 -17.82 5.61 -8.48
C ARG A 37 -18.24 4.15 -8.40
N ILE A 38 -18.07 3.41 -9.48
CA ILE A 38 -18.48 2.00 -9.57
C ILE A 38 -17.26 1.12 -9.36
N PHE A 39 -17.33 0.20 -8.40
CA PHE A 39 -16.30 -0.82 -8.16
C PHE A 39 -16.82 -2.18 -8.59
N GLU A 40 -15.96 -2.98 -9.22
CA GLU A 40 -16.32 -4.33 -9.64
C GLU A 40 -16.41 -5.26 -8.43
N LEU A 41 -17.44 -6.11 -8.39
CA LEU A 41 -17.59 -7.13 -7.37
C LEU A 41 -17.15 -8.48 -7.94
N TYR A 42 -16.04 -9.01 -7.44
CA TYR A 42 -15.49 -10.28 -7.88
C TYR A 42 -16.05 -11.42 -7.04
N ALA A 43 -16.60 -12.41 -7.74
CA ALA A 43 -17.04 -13.67 -7.18
C ALA A 43 -15.88 -14.68 -7.20
N ILE A 44 -15.20 -14.83 -6.05
CA ILE A 44 -14.04 -15.71 -5.93
C ILE A 44 -14.50 -17.04 -5.33
N LYS A 45 -14.21 -18.13 -6.04
CA LYS A 45 -14.39 -19.48 -5.50
C LYS A 45 -13.20 -19.81 -4.59
N SER A 46 -13.46 -20.09 -3.32
CA SER A 46 -12.46 -20.60 -2.40
C SER A 46 -12.26 -22.10 -2.67
N THR A 47 -11.02 -22.49 -2.98
CA THR A 47 -10.67 -23.89 -3.23
C THR A 47 -10.45 -24.67 -1.93
N GLU A 48 -10.20 -23.99 -0.82
CA GLU A 48 -9.97 -24.62 0.49
C GLU A 48 -11.18 -24.54 1.42
N ARG A 49 -11.44 -25.63 2.15
CA ARG A 49 -12.58 -25.78 3.07
C ARG A 49 -12.54 -24.81 4.26
N ASN A 50 -11.35 -24.27 4.55
CA ASN A 50 -11.09 -23.29 5.61
C ASN A 50 -11.29 -21.83 5.14
N GLY A 51 -11.60 -21.60 3.85
CA GLY A 51 -11.73 -20.26 3.28
C GLY A 51 -10.40 -19.53 3.03
N ARG A 52 -9.25 -20.18 3.19
CA ARG A 52 -7.92 -19.63 2.92
C ARG A 52 -7.60 -19.68 1.43
N ALA A 53 -6.64 -18.84 1.03
CA ALA A 53 -6.14 -18.86 -0.33
C ALA A 53 -5.24 -20.09 -0.54
N PRO A 54 -5.35 -20.79 -1.68
CA PRO A 54 -4.48 -21.92 -2.03
C PRO A 54 -3.00 -21.58 -2.09
N LEU A 55 -2.68 -20.29 -2.22
CA LEU A 55 -1.34 -19.73 -2.17
C LEU A 55 -1.41 -18.38 -1.45
N GLU A 56 -0.58 -18.19 -0.43
CA GLU A 56 -0.46 -16.93 0.30
C GLU A 56 0.81 -16.18 -0.15
N GLY A 57 0.95 -14.91 0.23
CA GLY A 57 2.12 -14.10 -0.11
C GLY A 57 3.43 -14.49 0.59
N ASP A 58 3.43 -15.51 1.45
CA ASP A 58 4.63 -16.00 2.14
C ASP A 58 5.58 -16.82 1.26
N VAL A 59 5.10 -17.29 0.11
CA VAL A 59 5.93 -18.00 -0.85
C VAL A 59 6.64 -17.08 -1.85
N ILE A 60 6.28 -15.79 -1.86
CA ILE A 60 6.87 -14.79 -2.76
C ILE A 60 8.25 -14.42 -2.20
N THR A 61 9.29 -14.62 -3.01
CA THR A 61 10.69 -14.31 -2.66
C THR A 61 11.13 -12.95 -3.15
N ASP A 62 10.60 -12.49 -4.28
CA ASP A 62 10.90 -11.19 -4.85
C ASP A 62 9.72 -10.69 -5.70
N ALA A 63 9.56 -9.38 -5.78
CA ALA A 63 8.58 -8.72 -6.63
C ALA A 63 9.19 -7.44 -7.19
N LYS A 64 8.98 -7.19 -8.49
CA LYS A 64 9.53 -6.06 -9.23
C LYS A 64 8.48 -5.45 -10.16
N ASP A 65 8.48 -4.14 -10.27
CA ASP A 65 7.80 -3.45 -11.36
C ASP A 65 8.57 -3.67 -12.67
N GLU A 66 7.87 -4.16 -13.68
CA GLU A 66 8.38 -4.42 -15.02
C GLU A 66 7.40 -3.89 -16.07
N TYR A 67 7.79 -3.93 -17.34
CA TYR A 67 6.89 -3.66 -18.45
C TYR A 67 6.71 -4.94 -19.26
N ASP A 68 5.46 -5.26 -19.59
CA ASP A 68 5.10 -6.36 -20.47
C ASP A 68 5.56 -6.08 -21.92
N GLN A 69 5.53 -7.09 -22.79
CA GLN A 69 5.90 -7.02 -24.21
C GLN A 69 5.16 -5.92 -24.99
N PHE A 70 3.98 -5.51 -24.51
CA PHE A 70 3.18 -4.42 -25.07
C PHE A 70 3.47 -3.04 -24.45
N ASN A 71 4.58 -2.90 -23.72
CA ASN A 71 4.97 -1.70 -22.98
C ASN A 71 3.91 -1.25 -21.96
N LYS A 72 3.20 -2.21 -21.37
CA LYS A 72 2.22 -1.99 -20.30
C LYS A 72 2.87 -2.29 -18.95
N PRO A 73 2.69 -1.44 -17.93
CA PRO A 73 3.26 -1.69 -16.61
C PRO A 73 2.66 -2.95 -16.00
N CYS A 74 3.53 -3.84 -15.53
CA CYS A 74 3.20 -5.11 -14.89
C CYS A 74 4.05 -5.31 -13.63
N VAL A 75 3.69 -6.29 -12.81
CA VAL A 75 4.51 -6.68 -11.65
C VAL A 75 4.98 -8.11 -11.84
N SER A 76 6.29 -8.29 -11.93
CA SER A 76 6.95 -9.58 -11.98
C SER A 76 7.12 -10.10 -10.55
N MET A 77 6.70 -11.34 -10.31
CA MET A 77 6.82 -12.01 -9.02
C MET A 77 7.61 -13.30 -9.17
N SER A 78 8.53 -13.50 -8.23
CA SER A 78 9.31 -14.71 -8.06
C SER A 78 8.90 -15.42 -6.79
N MET A 79 8.81 -16.74 -6.85
CA MET A 79 8.41 -17.60 -5.73
C MET A 79 9.54 -18.55 -5.35
N ASN A 80 9.48 -19.07 -4.11
CA ASN A 80 10.34 -20.19 -3.70
C ASN A 80 9.90 -21.51 -4.35
N THR A 81 10.69 -22.56 -4.17
CA THR A 81 10.45 -23.88 -4.79
C THR A 81 9.10 -24.51 -4.39
N ASP A 82 8.65 -24.31 -3.15
CA ASP A 82 7.35 -24.83 -2.69
C ASP A 82 6.18 -24.06 -3.34
N GLY A 83 6.28 -22.73 -3.35
CA GLY A 83 5.34 -21.84 -4.02
C GLY A 83 5.23 -22.13 -5.51
N ALA A 84 6.35 -22.32 -6.20
CA ALA A 84 6.40 -22.68 -7.62
C ALA A 84 5.64 -23.99 -7.90
N ARG A 85 5.85 -25.02 -7.07
CA ARG A 85 5.14 -26.31 -7.20
C ARG A 85 3.64 -26.15 -7.00
N ARG A 86 3.22 -25.43 -5.95
CA ARG A 86 1.80 -25.18 -5.66
C ARG A 86 1.14 -24.34 -6.74
N TRP A 87 1.84 -23.32 -7.23
CA TRP A 87 1.40 -22.45 -8.31
C TRP A 87 1.25 -23.20 -9.64
N ALA A 88 2.16 -24.13 -9.95
CA ALA A 88 2.06 -25.00 -11.12
C ALA A 88 0.77 -25.83 -11.08
N VAL A 89 0.48 -26.49 -9.95
CA VAL A 89 -0.75 -27.27 -9.79
C VAL A 89 -1.99 -26.37 -9.87
N LEU A 90 -1.96 -25.18 -9.27
CA LEU A 90 -3.07 -24.25 -9.28
C LEU A 90 -3.36 -23.73 -10.70
N THR A 91 -2.35 -23.32 -11.44
CA THR A 91 -2.48 -22.83 -12.82
C THR A 91 -2.92 -23.95 -13.76
N LYS A 92 -2.35 -25.15 -13.64
CA LYS A 92 -2.75 -26.34 -14.41
C LYS A 92 -4.24 -26.67 -14.27
N ASN A 93 -4.77 -26.62 -13.05
CA ASN A 93 -6.17 -26.94 -12.79
C ASN A 93 -7.15 -25.84 -13.21
N ASN A 94 -6.64 -24.64 -13.51
CA ASN A 94 -7.44 -23.44 -13.80
C ASN A 94 -7.07 -22.79 -15.14
N VAL A 95 -6.49 -23.54 -16.08
CA VAL A 95 -6.24 -23.06 -17.46
C VAL A 95 -7.57 -22.57 -18.07
N GLY A 96 -7.55 -21.37 -18.64
CA GLY A 96 -8.73 -20.70 -19.20
C GLY A 96 -9.63 -20.02 -18.16
N LYS A 97 -9.27 -20.05 -16.88
CA LYS A 97 -9.99 -19.34 -15.80
C LYS A 97 -9.12 -18.22 -15.23
N ALA A 98 -9.78 -17.22 -14.64
CA ALA A 98 -9.11 -16.15 -13.93
C ALA A 98 -8.67 -16.57 -12.53
N ILE A 99 -7.44 -16.24 -12.14
CA ILE A 99 -6.98 -16.33 -10.74
C ILE A 99 -6.95 -14.93 -10.17
N ALA A 100 -7.78 -14.67 -9.15
CA ALA A 100 -7.83 -13.39 -8.48
C ALA A 100 -6.65 -13.21 -7.52
N ILE A 101 -5.95 -12.09 -7.64
CA ILE A 101 -4.88 -11.65 -6.76
C ILE A 101 -5.48 -10.65 -5.77
N VAL A 102 -5.45 -11.01 -4.50
CA VAL A 102 -6.13 -10.28 -3.43
C VAL A 102 -5.13 -9.79 -2.40
N LEU A 103 -5.18 -8.49 -2.10
CA LEU A 103 -4.38 -7.85 -1.05
C LEU A 103 -5.34 -7.08 -0.14
N ASP A 104 -5.16 -7.22 1.18
CA ASP A 104 -5.98 -6.57 2.22
C ASP A 104 -7.51 -6.71 2.03
N GLY A 105 -7.94 -7.81 1.41
CA GLY A 105 -9.35 -8.08 1.14
C GLY A 105 -9.90 -7.49 -0.16
N TYR A 106 -9.10 -6.75 -0.92
CA TYR A 106 -9.45 -6.16 -2.21
C TYR A 106 -8.78 -6.89 -3.37
N VAL A 107 -9.49 -7.03 -4.49
CA VAL A 107 -8.94 -7.65 -5.71
C VAL A 107 -8.16 -6.59 -6.49
N TYR A 108 -6.87 -6.83 -6.69
CA TYR A 108 -6.00 -5.93 -7.45
C TYR A 108 -5.98 -6.27 -8.93
N SER A 109 -5.97 -7.55 -9.27
CA SER A 109 -6.09 -8.04 -10.63
C SER A 109 -6.61 -9.48 -10.63
N ALA A 110 -7.26 -9.88 -11.72
CA ALA A 110 -7.74 -11.22 -11.95
C ALA A 110 -7.37 -11.69 -13.37
N PRO A 111 -6.07 -11.88 -13.66
CA PRO A 111 -5.63 -12.29 -14.99
C PRO A 111 -6.08 -13.73 -15.29
N ASN A 112 -6.33 -13.99 -16.58
CA ASN A 112 -6.62 -15.34 -17.05
C ASN A 112 -5.35 -16.18 -17.11
N VAL A 113 -5.47 -17.45 -16.70
CA VAL A 113 -4.37 -18.41 -16.81
C VAL A 113 -4.32 -18.97 -18.23
N ASN A 114 -3.26 -18.63 -18.96
CA ASN A 114 -3.05 -19.11 -20.33
C ASN A 114 -2.45 -20.53 -20.38
N GLY A 115 -1.76 -20.97 -19.32
CA GLY A 115 -1.09 -22.28 -19.26
C GLY A 115 -0.50 -22.58 -17.89
N GLU A 116 0.05 -23.79 -17.73
CA GLU A 116 0.73 -24.22 -16.50
C GLU A 116 2.05 -23.46 -16.32
N ILE A 117 2.23 -22.84 -15.14
CA ILE A 117 3.44 -22.07 -14.81
C ILE A 117 4.28 -22.85 -13.79
N THR A 118 5.35 -23.51 -14.27
CA THR A 118 6.23 -24.33 -13.43
C THR A 118 7.48 -23.62 -12.93
N GLY A 119 7.88 -22.52 -13.57
CA GLY A 119 9.15 -21.82 -13.31
C GLY A 119 9.19 -20.98 -12.03
N GLY A 120 8.08 -20.87 -11.29
CA GLY A 120 8.02 -20.02 -10.09
C GLY A 120 8.14 -18.52 -10.39
N HIS A 121 7.98 -18.12 -11.66
CA HIS A 121 7.97 -16.74 -12.10
C HIS A 121 6.63 -16.47 -12.78
N SER A 122 5.98 -15.38 -12.39
CA SER A 122 4.70 -14.99 -12.95
C SER A 122 4.61 -13.47 -13.03
N GLN A 123 3.80 -12.98 -13.96
CA GLN A 123 3.59 -11.55 -14.14
C GLN A 123 2.12 -11.23 -13.84
N ILE A 124 1.92 -10.23 -13.00
CA ILE A 124 0.62 -9.64 -12.70
C ILE A 124 0.39 -8.55 -13.73
N THR A 125 -0.44 -8.86 -14.71
CA THR A 125 -0.88 -7.92 -15.73
C THR A 125 -2.22 -7.29 -15.34
N GLY A 126 -2.48 -6.10 -15.87
CA GLY A 126 -3.69 -5.33 -15.59
C GLY A 126 -3.55 -3.90 -16.09
N ASN A 127 -4.60 -3.11 -15.92
CA ASN A 127 -4.61 -1.71 -16.34
C ASN A 127 -3.93 -0.83 -15.26
N PHE A 128 -2.65 -1.05 -14.98
CA PHE A 128 -1.89 -0.34 -13.94
C PHE A 128 -1.25 0.95 -14.45
N THR A 129 -0.96 1.86 -13.52
CA THR A 129 0.00 2.95 -13.75
C THR A 129 1.35 2.55 -13.16
N PRO A 130 2.47 3.13 -13.62
CA PRO A 130 3.81 2.83 -13.09
C PRO A 130 3.94 3.02 -11.58
N GLU A 131 3.24 4.01 -11.02
CA GLU A 131 3.23 4.28 -9.58
C GLU A 131 2.55 3.13 -8.82
N VAL A 132 1.40 2.67 -9.33
CA VAL A 132 0.65 1.56 -8.71
C VAL A 132 1.41 0.25 -8.80
N THR A 133 2.14 -0.02 -9.89
CA THR A 133 2.97 -1.23 -9.98
C THR A 133 4.12 -1.22 -8.98
N LYS A 134 4.73 -0.06 -8.76
CA LYS A 134 5.79 0.11 -7.75
C LYS A 134 5.28 -0.15 -6.34
N ASP A 135 4.14 0.44 -5.99
CA ASP A 135 3.51 0.22 -4.69
C ASP A 135 3.09 -1.25 -4.51
N LEU A 136 2.49 -1.85 -5.53
CA LEU A 136 2.11 -3.27 -5.51
C LEU A 136 3.33 -4.19 -5.33
N ALA A 137 4.44 -3.93 -6.04
CA ALA A 137 5.68 -4.68 -5.89
C ALA A 137 6.21 -4.58 -4.45
N ASN A 138 6.19 -3.38 -3.85
CA ASN A 138 6.62 -3.17 -2.46
C ASN A 138 5.75 -3.93 -1.45
N VAL A 139 4.43 -3.92 -1.63
CA VAL A 139 3.50 -4.64 -0.75
C VAL A 139 3.71 -6.15 -0.86
N LEU A 140 3.85 -6.69 -2.08
CA LEU A 140 4.11 -8.12 -2.29
C LEU A 140 5.46 -8.54 -1.71
N LYS A 141 6.49 -7.69 -1.82
CA LYS A 141 7.84 -7.94 -1.29
C LYS A 141 7.89 -7.91 0.25
N SER A 142 7.09 -7.05 0.86
CA SER A 142 6.96 -6.96 2.32
C SER A 142 6.25 -8.19 2.90
N GLY A 143 5.54 -8.95 2.06
CA GLY A 143 4.84 -10.17 2.45
C GLY A 143 3.71 -9.91 3.43
N LYS A 144 3.23 -10.99 4.08
CA LYS A 144 2.20 -10.86 5.12
C LYS A 144 2.81 -10.27 6.39
N MET A 145 2.35 -9.10 6.82
CA MET A 145 2.71 -8.57 8.14
C MET A 145 2.13 -9.51 9.21
N PRO A 146 2.94 -10.04 10.14
CA PRO A 146 2.49 -11.05 11.12
C PRO A 146 1.55 -10.48 12.21
N ALA A 147 1.38 -9.17 12.29
CA ALA A 147 0.49 -8.52 13.24
C ALA A 147 -0.27 -7.35 12.60
N PRO A 148 -1.57 -7.17 12.88
CA PRO A 148 -2.31 -6.00 12.40
C PRO A 148 -1.71 -4.75 13.04
N ALA A 149 -1.08 -3.91 12.22
CA ALA A 149 -0.62 -2.60 12.66
C ALA A 149 -1.86 -1.73 12.94
N ARG A 150 -2.19 -1.53 14.21
CA ARG A 150 -3.20 -0.55 14.60
C ARG A 150 -2.49 0.79 14.71
N ILE A 151 -2.85 1.75 13.86
CA ILE A 151 -2.39 3.13 14.04
C ILE A 151 -3.00 3.63 15.34
N VAL A 152 -2.17 3.75 16.38
CA VAL A 152 -2.62 4.17 17.72
C VAL A 152 -2.77 5.68 17.77
N GLN A 153 -1.93 6.39 17.00
CA GLN A 153 -1.94 7.84 16.87
C GLN A 153 -1.13 8.22 15.62
N GLU A 154 -1.70 9.09 14.79
CA GLU A 154 -1.04 9.66 13.61
C GLU A 154 -0.77 11.13 13.90
N ASP A 155 0.42 11.44 14.41
CA ASP A 155 0.85 12.82 14.58
C ASP A 155 1.41 13.30 13.24
N ILE A 156 0.52 13.80 12.36
CA ILE A 156 0.93 14.46 11.12
C ILE A 156 1.54 15.81 11.51
N VAL A 157 2.85 15.84 11.71
CA VAL A 157 3.60 17.10 11.79
C VAL A 157 3.68 17.70 10.39
N GLY A 158 2.71 18.56 10.09
CA GLY A 158 2.72 19.32 8.84
C GLY A 158 3.98 20.20 8.76
N PRO A 159 4.63 20.32 7.58
CA PRO A 159 5.85 21.12 7.42
C PRO A 159 5.67 22.60 7.82
N SER A 160 4.43 23.10 7.90
CA SER A 160 4.10 24.44 8.38
C SER A 160 4.35 24.64 9.88
N LEU A 161 4.07 23.65 10.73
CA LEU A 161 4.31 23.72 12.18
C LEU A 161 5.81 23.76 12.51
N GLY A 162 6.62 23.06 11.71
CA GLY A 162 8.08 23.12 11.79
C GLY A 162 8.61 24.49 11.38
N GLN A 163 8.14 25.03 10.25
CA GLN A 163 8.57 26.34 9.77
C GLN A 163 8.23 27.48 10.75
N GLU A 164 7.04 27.43 11.34
CA GLU A 164 6.61 28.41 12.34
C GLU A 164 7.45 28.33 13.62
N SER A 165 7.77 27.12 14.09
CA SER A 165 8.64 26.91 15.26
C SER A 165 10.07 27.41 15.02
N ILE A 166 10.59 27.24 13.80
CA ILE A 166 11.91 27.76 13.39
C ILE A 166 11.89 29.30 13.39
N ASN A 167 10.87 29.91 12.80
CA ASN A 167 10.78 31.37 12.73
C ASN A 167 10.67 32.01 14.13
N GLN A 168 9.80 31.46 14.99
CA GLN A 168 9.65 31.92 16.37
C GLN A 168 10.92 31.71 17.19
N GLY A 169 11.64 30.60 16.96
CA GLY A 169 12.94 30.34 17.59
C GLY A 169 14.00 31.38 17.19
N ILE A 170 14.11 31.70 15.91
CA ILE A 170 15.06 32.70 15.40
C ILE A 170 14.76 34.09 15.96
N ILE A 171 13.49 34.52 15.95
CA ILE A 171 13.08 35.82 16.50
C ILE A 171 13.41 35.90 17.99
N SER A 172 13.10 34.85 18.76
CA SER A 172 13.38 34.80 20.19
C SER A 172 14.89 34.87 20.49
N PHE A 173 15.71 34.19 19.70
CA PHE A 173 17.16 34.24 19.80
C PHE A 173 17.71 35.65 19.53
N VAL A 174 17.24 36.32 18.47
CA VAL A 174 17.67 37.68 18.11
C VAL A 174 17.30 38.69 19.20
N VAL A 175 16.08 38.61 19.74
CA VAL A 175 15.63 39.49 20.82
C VAL A 175 16.45 39.27 22.09
N ALA A 176 16.75 38.01 22.45
CA ALA A 176 17.59 37.69 23.61
C ALA A 176 19.02 38.21 23.44
N LEU A 177 19.61 38.09 22.26
CA LEU A 177 20.94 38.61 21.94
C LEU A 177 21.00 40.13 22.08
N ILE A 178 20.01 40.85 21.56
CA ILE A 178 19.95 42.32 21.65
C ILE A 178 19.78 42.78 23.10
N LEU A 179 18.89 42.13 23.86
CA LEU A 179 18.72 42.42 25.29
C LEU A 179 20.01 42.19 26.09
N LEU A 180 20.72 41.11 25.79
CA LEU A 180 22.01 40.81 26.41
C LEU A 180 23.07 41.87 26.08
N MET A 181 23.16 42.30 24.81
CA MET A 181 24.06 43.37 24.37
C MET A 181 23.77 44.69 25.11
N ILE A 182 22.50 45.07 25.21
CA ILE A 182 22.09 46.29 25.93
C ILE A 182 22.45 46.18 27.41
N TYR A 183 22.19 45.04 28.04
CA TYR A 183 22.53 44.79 29.44
C TYR A 183 24.03 44.89 29.70
N MET A 184 24.88 44.29 28.85
CA MET A 184 26.34 44.36 28.97
C MET A 184 26.84 45.81 28.87
N CYS A 185 26.32 46.60 27.92
CA CYS A 185 26.67 48.01 27.77
C CYS A 185 26.23 48.86 28.97
N ALA A 186 25.05 48.60 29.54
CA ALA A 186 24.51 49.35 30.68
C ALA A 186 25.28 49.07 31.98
N MET A 187 25.68 47.82 32.23
CA MET A 187 26.32 47.41 33.49
C MET A 187 27.83 47.65 33.50
N TYR A 188 28.54 47.39 32.40
CA TYR A 188 30.01 47.49 32.32
C TYR A 188 30.53 48.82 31.75
N GLY A 189 29.64 49.70 31.27
CA GLY A 189 29.99 50.95 30.61
C GLY A 189 30.35 50.78 29.13
N LEU A 190 30.26 51.87 28.37
CA LEU A 190 30.31 51.89 26.90
C LEU A 190 31.63 51.37 26.31
N ILE A 191 32.75 51.53 27.01
CA ILE A 191 34.10 51.18 26.51
C ILE A 191 34.42 49.68 26.74
N PRO A 192 34.19 49.08 27.94
CA PRO A 192 34.40 47.63 28.13
C PRO A 192 33.30 46.76 27.48
N GLY A 193 32.05 47.25 27.43
CA GLY A 193 30.92 46.51 26.86
C GLY A 193 31.02 46.28 25.34
N MET A 194 31.57 47.24 24.59
CA MET A 194 31.83 47.08 23.15
C MET A 194 32.98 46.10 22.88
N VAL A 195 33.99 46.03 23.75
CA VAL A 195 35.11 45.07 23.60
C VAL A 195 34.66 43.64 23.87
N ALA A 196 33.75 43.41 24.83
CA ALA A 196 33.17 42.10 25.10
C ALA A 196 32.20 41.60 24.00
N ASN A 197 31.65 42.51 23.19
CA ASN A 197 30.70 42.17 22.11
C ASN A 197 31.38 41.98 20.74
N CYS A 198 32.61 42.50 20.60
CA CYS A 198 33.44 42.38 19.39
C CYS A 198 34.52 41.30 19.49
N ALA A 199 34.73 40.70 20.67
CA ALA A 199 35.59 39.54 20.91
C ALA A 199 34.76 38.25 20.85
#